data_AF-A0A660Z7M8-F1
#
_entry.id   AF-A0A660Z7M8-F1
#
_cell.length_a   1.000
_cell.length_b   1.000
_cell.length_c   1.000
_cell.angle_alpha   90.00
_cell.angle_beta   90.00
_cell.angle_gamma   90.00
#
_symmetry.space_group_name_H-M   'P 1'
#
loop_
_entity.id
_entity.type
_entity.pdbx_description
1 polymer ?
#
loop_
_entity_poly.entity_id
_entity_poly.type
_entity_poly.pdbx_seq_one_letter_code
_entity_poly.pdbx_strand_id
1 'polypeptide(L)'
;MKAIDFNESDVRDFYRLLNHRHLTEMRFLKRGLFPAWKIVRSEDEFVEAARKWNGKRNVYAGLRDRRPDLRRPANMYDIVGLQLTVLDIDPIREAEVPSTEEELKRAEEMALLIADWFEEKGFLRPSIGMTGNGFALYFSMPYLEINDENRFDVADRLSEFERGVRRVFREDLRRLGCQIDSMYDLPRIGKVLGSLNVKGEDTPERPWRLSRFYEKFTSRREDHALLEVIMKSKLARDLF
;
A
#
# COMPACT_ATOMS: atom_id res chain seq x y z
N MET A 1 -23.83 -20.40 4.95
CA MET A 1 -23.09 -19.66 3.90
C MET A 1 -22.01 -18.84 4.61
N LYS A 2 -20.71 -19.06 4.35
CA LYS A 2 -19.69 -18.11 4.85
C LYS A 2 -20.06 -16.73 4.31
N ALA A 3 -20.16 -15.75 5.20
CA ALA A 3 -20.51 -14.37 4.85
C ALA A 3 -19.59 -13.87 3.73
N ILE A 4 -20.11 -12.98 2.88
CA ILE A 4 -19.41 -12.47 1.71
C ILE A 4 -18.11 -11.79 2.17
N ASP A 5 -16.97 -12.45 1.95
CA ASP A 5 -15.62 -11.95 2.25
C ASP A 5 -15.18 -10.86 1.25
N PHE A 6 -16.01 -9.85 1.04
CA PHE A 6 -15.78 -8.72 0.15
C PHE A 6 -16.52 -7.48 0.65
N ASN A 7 -15.78 -6.43 0.98
CA ASN A 7 -16.33 -5.15 1.37
C ASN A 7 -16.25 -4.17 0.20
N GLU A 8 -17.37 -3.97 -0.51
CA GLU A 8 -17.42 -3.06 -1.64
C GLU A 8 -17.13 -1.60 -1.25
N SER A 9 -17.58 -1.16 -0.06
CA SER A 9 -17.34 0.21 0.39
C SER A 9 -15.84 0.48 0.51
N ASP A 10 -15.09 -0.43 1.14
CA ASP A 10 -13.64 -0.26 1.26
C ASP A 10 -12.92 -0.38 -0.09
N VAL A 11 -13.42 -1.19 -1.02
CA VAL A 11 -12.86 -1.27 -2.38
C VAL A 11 -13.04 0.05 -3.14
N ARG A 12 -14.22 0.68 -3.03
CA ARG A 12 -14.49 2.00 -3.62
C ARG A 12 -13.63 3.08 -2.97
N ASP A 13 -13.55 3.08 -1.65
CA ASP A 13 -12.70 4.04 -0.93
C ASP A 13 -11.22 3.85 -1.27
N PHE A 14 -10.77 2.61 -1.49
CA PHE A 14 -9.41 2.33 -1.95
C PHE A 14 -9.17 2.88 -3.36
N TYR A 15 -10.11 2.70 -4.29
CA TYR A 15 -10.02 3.29 -5.63
C TYR A 15 -9.87 4.82 -5.57
N ARG A 16 -10.65 5.48 -4.71
CA ARG A 16 -10.58 6.94 -4.51
C ARG A 16 -9.27 7.38 -3.85
N LEU A 17 -8.77 6.61 -2.88
CA LEU A 17 -7.48 6.87 -2.23
C LEU A 17 -6.32 6.88 -3.24
N LEU A 18 -6.35 5.98 -4.22
CA LEU A 18 -5.33 5.92 -5.27
C LEU A 18 -5.26 7.22 -6.09
N ASN A 19 -6.39 7.90 -6.29
CA ASN A 19 -6.47 9.20 -6.97
C ASN A 19 -5.75 9.25 -8.33
N HIS A 20 -5.87 8.18 -9.12
CA HIS A 20 -5.29 8.12 -10.47
C HIS A 20 -6.07 9.02 -11.44
N ARG A 21 -5.38 9.69 -12.36
CA ARG A 21 -5.99 10.61 -13.33
C ARG A 21 -6.51 9.92 -14.59
N HIS A 22 -6.01 8.73 -14.91
CA HIS A 22 -6.27 8.11 -16.21
C HIS A 22 -6.86 6.71 -16.11
N LEU A 23 -6.15 5.80 -15.45
CA LEU A 23 -6.50 4.39 -15.36
C LEU A 23 -5.91 3.79 -14.09
N THR A 24 -6.46 2.66 -13.67
CA THR A 24 -5.88 1.85 -12.61
C THR A 24 -5.47 0.50 -13.16
N GLU A 25 -4.22 0.15 -12.94
CA GLU A 25 -3.73 -1.21 -13.17
C GLU A 25 -4.04 -2.09 -11.96
N MET A 26 -4.71 -3.21 -12.20
CA MET A 26 -4.95 -4.25 -11.21
C MET A 26 -4.11 -5.50 -11.50
N ARG A 27 -3.64 -6.15 -10.43
CA ARG A 27 -2.89 -7.42 -10.45
C ARG A 27 -3.61 -8.45 -9.60
N PHE A 28 -3.69 -9.68 -10.09
CA PHE A 28 -4.32 -10.80 -9.40
C PHE A 28 -3.32 -11.95 -9.24
N LEU A 29 -2.82 -12.12 -8.02
CA LEU A 29 -1.66 -12.95 -7.72
C LEU A 29 -2.02 -14.10 -6.78
N LYS A 30 -1.44 -15.27 -7.04
CA LYS A 30 -1.46 -16.43 -6.14
C LYS A 30 -0.24 -17.28 -6.45
N ARG A 31 0.49 -17.74 -5.42
CA ARG A 31 1.68 -18.57 -5.62
C ARG A 31 1.33 -19.81 -6.45
N GLY A 32 2.21 -20.15 -7.40
CA GLY A 32 2.01 -21.26 -8.33
C GLY A 32 1.15 -20.94 -9.55
N LEU A 33 0.55 -19.74 -9.65
CA LEU A 33 -0.22 -19.32 -10.82
C LEU A 33 0.46 -18.17 -11.56
N PHE A 34 0.39 -18.17 -12.89
CA PHE A 34 0.86 -17.05 -13.70
C PHE A 34 0.07 -15.77 -13.35
N PRO A 35 0.74 -14.61 -13.15
CA PRO A 35 0.07 -13.36 -12.80
C PRO A 35 -1.01 -12.98 -13.82
N ALA A 36 -2.21 -12.68 -13.33
CA ALA A 36 -3.26 -12.07 -14.14
C ALA A 36 -3.31 -10.57 -13.85
N TRP A 37 -3.81 -9.79 -14.80
CA TRP A 37 -3.90 -8.35 -14.68
C TRP A 37 -5.09 -7.81 -15.47
N LYS A 38 -5.53 -6.60 -15.13
CA LYS A 38 -6.56 -5.85 -15.86
C LYS A 38 -6.29 -4.36 -15.72
N ILE A 39 -6.56 -3.60 -16.78
CA ILE A 39 -6.64 -2.15 -16.71
C ILE A 39 -8.12 -1.78 -16.58
N VAL A 40 -8.44 -0.90 -15.62
CA VAL A 40 -9.79 -0.37 -15.41
C VAL A 40 -9.78 1.15 -15.46
N ARG A 41 -10.90 1.76 -15.85
CA ARG A 41 -11.02 3.22 -16.07
C ARG A 41 -12.12 3.88 -15.25
N SER A 42 -12.86 3.11 -14.47
CA SER A 42 -13.89 3.61 -13.58
C SER A 42 -13.86 2.87 -12.25
N GLU A 43 -14.46 3.48 -11.24
CA GLU A 43 -14.65 2.87 -9.92
C GLU A 43 -15.47 1.57 -10.03
N ASP A 44 -16.51 1.54 -10.86
CA ASP A 44 -17.34 0.36 -11.04
C ASP A 44 -16.59 -0.79 -11.71
N GLU A 45 -15.78 -0.51 -12.74
CA GLU A 45 -14.92 -1.52 -13.36
C GLU A 45 -13.90 -2.09 -12.35
N PHE A 46 -13.37 -1.24 -11.47
CA PHE A 46 -12.45 -1.62 -10.41
C PHE A 46 -13.12 -2.56 -9.40
N VAL A 47 -14.32 -2.20 -8.93
CA VAL A 47 -15.12 -3.03 -8.01
C VAL A 47 -15.49 -4.37 -8.66
N GLU A 48 -15.97 -4.37 -9.90
CA GLU A 48 -16.34 -5.59 -10.63
C GLU A 48 -15.13 -6.53 -10.75
N ALA A 49 -13.97 -5.99 -11.13
CA ALA A 49 -12.74 -6.76 -11.25
C ALA A 49 -12.27 -7.30 -9.89
N ALA A 50 -12.29 -6.48 -8.84
CA ALA A 50 -11.94 -6.90 -7.48
C ALA A 50 -12.85 -8.04 -7.01
N ARG A 51 -14.18 -7.89 -7.17
CA ARG A 51 -15.18 -8.89 -6.81
C ARG A 51 -15.00 -10.19 -7.57
N LYS A 52 -14.72 -10.12 -8.88
CA LYS A 52 -14.50 -11.29 -9.74
C LYS A 52 -13.35 -12.16 -9.28
N TRP A 53 -12.27 -11.55 -8.79
CA TRP A 53 -11.02 -12.24 -8.42
C TRP A 53 -10.88 -12.51 -6.92
N ASN A 54 -11.68 -11.83 -6.09
CA ASN A 54 -11.71 -12.02 -4.64
C ASN A 54 -11.87 -13.51 -4.28
N GLY A 55 -11.10 -13.98 -3.28
CA GLY A 55 -11.07 -15.38 -2.85
C GLY A 55 -10.38 -16.35 -3.82
N LYS A 56 -10.28 -16.02 -5.12
CA LYS A 56 -9.56 -16.84 -6.11
C LYS A 56 -8.07 -16.53 -6.12
N ARG A 57 -7.73 -15.25 -6.00
CA ARG A 57 -6.36 -14.70 -5.98
C ARG A 57 -6.33 -13.46 -5.08
N ASN A 58 -5.15 -13.09 -4.61
CA ASN A 58 -4.96 -11.80 -3.97
C ASN A 58 -5.13 -10.68 -5.01
N VAL A 59 -5.98 -9.71 -4.66
CA VAL A 59 -6.30 -8.54 -5.49
C VAL A 59 -5.40 -7.38 -5.09
N TYR A 60 -4.65 -6.86 -6.05
CA TYR A 60 -3.79 -5.69 -5.88
C TYR A 60 -4.10 -4.64 -6.93
N ALA A 61 -3.80 -3.40 -6.61
CA ALA A 61 -3.79 -2.29 -7.55
C ALA A 61 -2.45 -1.60 -7.49
N GLY A 62 -2.03 -1.06 -8.61
CA GLY A 62 -0.86 -0.22 -8.64
C GLY A 62 -1.04 1.06 -7.83
N LEU A 63 0.01 1.55 -7.17
CA LEU A 63 -0.08 2.72 -6.27
C LEU A 63 0.09 4.10 -6.92
N ARG A 64 0.83 4.18 -8.03
CA ARG A 64 1.27 5.44 -8.68
C ARG A 64 0.64 5.63 -10.04
N ASP A 65 0.38 6.85 -10.50
CA ASP A 65 -0.34 7.03 -11.76
C ASP A 65 0.40 6.46 -12.98
N ARG A 66 -0.35 5.92 -13.94
CA ARG A 66 0.18 5.31 -15.17
C ARG A 66 -0.20 6.13 -16.38
N ARG A 67 0.63 6.07 -17.41
CA ARG A 67 0.31 6.66 -18.71
C ARG A 67 -1.05 6.15 -19.23
N PRO A 68 -1.86 7.01 -19.87
CA PRO A 68 -3.24 6.70 -20.24
C PRO A 68 -3.39 5.59 -21.30
N ASP A 69 -2.33 5.32 -22.07
CA ASP A 69 -2.30 4.36 -23.17
C ASP A 69 -1.76 2.97 -22.77
N LEU A 70 -1.58 2.71 -21.47
CA LEU A 70 -1.04 1.43 -20.98
C LEU A 70 -1.90 0.23 -21.43
N ARG A 71 -1.26 -0.76 -22.07
CA ARG A 71 -1.88 -2.01 -22.57
C ARG A 71 -1.20 -3.29 -22.08
N ARG A 72 -0.34 -3.17 -21.07
CA ARG A 72 0.44 -4.28 -20.52
C ARG A 72 0.74 -4.02 -19.04
N PRO A 73 1.30 -5.00 -18.32
CA PRO A 73 1.93 -4.77 -17.03
C PRO A 73 2.86 -3.55 -17.03
N ALA A 74 2.59 -2.55 -16.19
CA ALA A 74 3.43 -1.36 -16.05
C ALA A 74 4.83 -1.75 -15.56
N ASN A 75 5.82 -1.07 -16.12
CA ASN A 75 7.17 -0.99 -15.58
C ASN A 75 7.44 0.44 -15.11
N MET A 76 8.66 0.70 -14.63
CA MET A 76 9.08 2.00 -14.13
C MET A 76 8.83 3.16 -15.12
N TYR A 77 8.96 2.95 -16.43
CA TYR A 77 8.80 3.99 -17.47
C TYR A 77 7.33 4.29 -17.81
N ASP A 78 6.40 3.43 -17.39
CA ASP A 78 4.97 3.67 -17.61
C ASP A 78 4.35 4.55 -16.50
N ILE A 79 5.11 4.88 -15.46
CA ILE A 79 4.65 5.68 -14.32
C ILE A 79 4.82 7.17 -14.63
N VAL A 80 3.74 7.94 -14.48
CA VAL A 80 3.69 9.37 -14.87
C VAL A 80 3.32 10.29 -13.70
N GLY A 81 3.05 9.74 -12.53
CA GLY A 81 2.64 10.51 -11.37
C GLY A 81 2.90 9.81 -10.05
N LEU A 82 3.25 10.59 -9.04
CA LEU A 82 3.28 10.20 -7.65
C LEU A 82 2.28 11.06 -6.87
N GLN A 83 1.31 10.41 -6.24
CA GLN A 83 0.27 11.05 -5.44
C GLN A 83 0.05 10.32 -4.10
N LEU A 84 0.78 9.22 -3.88
CA LEU A 84 0.60 8.34 -2.74
C LEU A 84 1.94 7.66 -2.41
N THR A 85 2.38 7.77 -1.17
CA THR A 85 3.46 6.95 -0.61
C THR A 85 2.88 6.01 0.43
N VAL A 86 3.39 4.78 0.49
CA VAL A 86 2.88 3.74 1.39
C VAL A 86 4.03 3.13 2.18
N LEU A 87 3.81 2.95 3.48
CA LEU A 87 4.64 2.08 4.32
C LEU A 87 3.84 0.81 4.58
N ASP A 88 4.38 -0.37 4.25
CA ASP A 88 3.73 -1.67 4.45
C ASP A 88 4.44 -2.38 5.61
N ILE A 89 3.71 -2.62 6.70
CA ILE A 89 4.21 -3.16 7.96
C ILE A 89 3.66 -4.58 8.12
N ASP A 90 4.56 -5.57 8.09
CA ASP A 90 4.23 -6.97 8.25
C ASP A 90 4.92 -7.53 9.51
N PRO A 91 4.28 -8.45 10.26
CA PRO A 91 4.98 -9.23 11.26
C PRO A 91 6.02 -10.13 10.57
N ILE A 92 7.18 -10.30 11.21
CA ILE A 92 8.22 -11.23 10.74
C ILE A 92 7.71 -12.66 10.92
N ARG A 93 7.56 -13.36 9.80
CA ARG A 93 7.06 -14.74 9.73
C ARG A 93 7.55 -15.42 8.45
N GLU A 94 7.34 -16.72 8.35
CA GLU A 94 7.64 -17.47 7.13
C GLU A 94 6.84 -16.96 5.92
N ALA A 95 7.48 -16.97 4.76
CA ALA A 95 6.82 -16.62 3.51
C ALA A 95 5.65 -17.58 3.25
N GLU A 96 4.55 -17.04 2.74
CA GLU A 96 3.30 -17.78 2.47
C GLU A 96 2.60 -18.41 3.69
N VAL A 97 2.88 -17.97 4.92
CA VAL A 97 2.15 -18.43 6.11
C VAL A 97 1.38 -17.26 6.70
N PRO A 98 0.02 -17.20 6.71
CA PRO A 98 -0.73 -16.05 7.22
C PRO A 98 -0.37 -15.69 8.67
N SER A 99 -0.59 -14.45 9.07
CA SER A 99 -0.28 -14.03 10.45
C SER A 99 -1.24 -14.67 11.47
N THR A 100 -0.77 -14.95 12.68
CA THR A 100 -1.67 -15.15 13.83
C THR A 100 -2.33 -13.84 14.23
N GLU A 101 -3.28 -13.90 15.17
CA GLU A 101 -3.91 -12.71 15.72
C GLU A 101 -2.91 -11.85 16.52
N GLU A 102 -2.04 -12.47 17.30
CA GLU A 102 -0.99 -11.79 18.06
C GLU A 102 0.05 -11.16 17.15
N GLU A 103 0.42 -11.83 16.06
CA GLU A 103 1.30 -11.26 15.03
C GLU A 103 0.66 -10.04 14.36
N LEU A 104 -0.63 -10.12 14.00
CA LEU A 104 -1.36 -9.00 13.40
C LEU A 104 -1.47 -7.80 14.36
N LYS A 105 -1.72 -8.06 15.65
CA LYS A 105 -1.81 -7.03 16.68
C LYS A 105 -0.49 -6.29 16.90
N ARG A 106 0.66 -6.97 16.77
CA ARG A 106 1.97 -6.30 16.82
C ARG A 106 2.20 -5.38 15.62
N ALA A 107 1.74 -5.80 14.44
CA ALA A 107 1.78 -4.94 13.25
C ALA A 107 0.85 -3.74 13.37
N GLU A 108 -0.32 -3.90 14.00
CA GLU A 108 -1.23 -2.80 14.38
C GLU A 108 -0.53 -1.80 15.31
N GLU A 109 0.08 -2.27 16.40
CA GLU A 109 0.81 -1.42 17.36
C GLU A 109 1.93 -0.64 16.65
N MET A 110 2.70 -1.30 15.78
CA MET A 110 3.76 -0.65 15.01
C MET A 110 3.21 0.39 14.03
N ALA A 111 2.09 0.10 13.35
CA ALA A 111 1.48 1.02 12.41
C ALA A 111 0.94 2.28 13.12
N LEU A 112 0.29 2.12 14.27
CA LEU A 112 -0.19 3.25 15.09
C LEU A 112 0.98 4.08 15.61
N LEU A 113 2.02 3.45 16.14
CA LEU A 113 3.22 4.13 16.63
C LEU A 113 3.85 5.01 15.53
N ILE A 114 4.01 4.46 14.31
CA ILE A 114 4.54 5.25 13.19
C ILE A 114 3.59 6.39 12.81
N ALA A 115 2.28 6.12 12.73
CA ALA A 115 1.28 7.13 12.36
C ALA A 115 1.24 8.30 13.35
N ASP A 116 1.22 8.00 14.66
CA ASP A 116 1.24 8.98 15.75
C ASP A 116 2.52 9.83 15.68
N TRP A 117 3.66 9.19 15.45
CA TRP A 117 4.92 9.91 15.34
C TRP A 117 4.98 10.87 14.15
N PHE A 118 4.41 10.50 12.99
CA PHE A 118 4.32 11.43 11.86
C PHE A 118 3.46 12.65 12.22
N GLU A 119 2.33 12.43 12.90
CA GLU A 119 1.45 13.49 13.38
C GLU A 119 2.13 14.41 14.40
N GLU A 120 2.87 13.85 15.36
CA GLU A 120 3.67 14.61 16.34
C GLU A 120 4.77 15.46 15.68
N LYS A 121 5.29 15.02 14.52
CA LYS A 121 6.26 15.77 13.71
C LYS A 121 5.62 16.85 12.85
N GLY A 122 4.31 17.03 12.91
CA GLY A 122 3.56 18.05 12.17
C GLY A 122 3.15 17.64 10.76
N PHE A 123 3.31 16.37 10.40
CA PHE A 123 2.76 15.81 9.17
C PHE A 123 1.29 15.41 9.37
N LEU A 124 0.56 15.22 8.28
CA LEU A 124 -0.79 14.72 8.34
C LEU A 124 -0.79 13.23 8.65
N ARG A 125 -1.63 12.82 9.61
CA ARG A 125 -1.88 11.41 9.90
C ARG A 125 -2.30 10.64 8.63
N PRO A 126 -1.64 9.53 8.28
CA PRO A 126 -1.99 8.73 7.11
C PRO A 126 -3.34 8.01 7.29
N SER A 127 -3.96 7.57 6.19
CA SER A 127 -4.99 6.53 6.30
C SER A 127 -4.32 5.20 6.63
N ILE A 128 -4.97 4.36 7.43
CA ILE A 128 -4.41 3.09 7.91
C ILE A 128 -5.29 1.95 7.38
N GLY A 129 -4.69 0.96 6.76
CA GLY A 129 -5.39 -0.24 6.26
C GLY A 129 -4.83 -1.52 6.85
N MET A 130 -5.70 -2.40 7.34
CA MET A 130 -5.32 -3.78 7.67
C MET A 130 -5.34 -4.60 6.37
N THR A 131 -4.19 -5.12 5.94
CA THR A 131 -3.99 -5.76 4.62
C THR A 131 -4.31 -7.26 4.59
N GLY A 132 -4.73 -7.79 5.73
CA GLY A 132 -5.07 -9.19 5.98
C GLY A 132 -4.06 -9.92 6.85
N ASN A 133 -2.77 -9.55 6.76
CA ASN A 133 -1.70 -10.14 7.58
C ASN A 133 -0.76 -9.10 8.22
N GLY A 134 -0.98 -7.82 7.92
CA GLY A 134 -0.19 -6.69 8.38
C GLY A 134 -1.00 -5.42 8.20
N PHE A 135 -0.32 -4.28 8.26
CA PHE A 135 -0.92 -2.95 8.18
C PHE A 135 -0.16 -2.08 7.19
N ALA A 136 -0.88 -1.23 6.46
CA ALA A 136 -0.29 -0.25 5.55
C ALA A 136 -0.71 1.17 5.94
N LEU A 137 0.26 2.09 5.92
CA LEU A 137 0.07 3.52 6.11
C LEU A 137 0.08 4.21 4.75
N TYR A 138 -1.02 4.89 4.41
CA TYR A 138 -1.24 5.53 3.13
C TYR A 138 -1.15 7.06 3.28
N PHE A 139 -0.02 7.62 2.84
CA PHE A 139 0.26 9.05 2.85
C PHE A 139 -0.15 9.68 1.53
N SER A 140 -1.30 10.36 1.53
CA SER A 140 -1.75 11.12 0.37
C SER A 140 -0.93 12.39 0.24
N MET A 141 -0.42 12.66 -0.97
CA MET A 141 0.41 13.82 -1.27
C MET A 141 -0.16 14.58 -2.47
N PRO A 142 0.24 15.84 -2.68
CA PRO A 142 0.01 16.54 -3.93
C PRO A 142 0.55 15.72 -5.10
N TYR A 143 -0.09 15.84 -6.26
CA TYR A 143 0.35 15.13 -7.45
C TYR A 143 1.68 15.69 -7.95
N LEU A 144 2.72 14.86 -7.91
CA LEU A 144 4.03 15.12 -8.52
C LEU A 144 4.10 14.40 -9.87
N GLU A 145 4.31 15.14 -10.95
CA GLU A 145 4.53 14.56 -12.28
C GLU A 145 5.87 13.84 -12.36
N ILE A 146 5.87 12.67 -12.98
CA ILE A 146 7.08 11.88 -13.23
C ILE A 146 7.34 11.84 -14.74
N ASN A 147 8.55 12.25 -15.12
CA ASN A 147 9.06 12.22 -16.49
C ASN A 147 10.47 11.63 -16.51
N ASP A 148 11.07 11.52 -17.69
CA ASP A 148 12.38 10.87 -17.82
C ASP A 148 13.53 11.67 -17.17
N GLU A 149 13.34 12.96 -16.91
CA GLU A 149 14.34 13.82 -16.25
C GLU A 149 14.39 13.59 -14.73
N ASN A 150 13.24 13.28 -14.09
CA ASN A 150 13.16 13.16 -12.63
C ASN A 150 12.92 11.72 -12.11
N ARG A 151 12.57 10.76 -12.98
CA ARG A 151 12.14 9.41 -12.60
C ARG A 151 13.06 8.70 -11.60
N PHE A 152 14.36 8.72 -11.88
CA PHE A 152 15.35 8.04 -11.03
C PHE A 152 15.54 8.77 -9.70
N ASP A 153 15.60 10.11 -9.71
CA ASP A 153 15.67 10.90 -8.47
C ASP A 153 14.44 10.64 -7.59
N VAL A 154 13.22 10.65 -8.16
CA VAL A 154 12.00 10.34 -7.41
C VAL A 154 12.06 8.94 -6.78
N ALA A 155 12.52 7.92 -7.53
CA ALA A 155 12.66 6.57 -7.02
C ALA A 155 13.69 6.48 -5.87
N ASP A 156 14.82 7.17 -6.01
CA ASP A 156 15.86 7.25 -4.99
C ASP A 156 15.37 7.97 -3.72
N ARG A 157 14.65 9.10 -3.87
CA ARG A 157 14.04 9.85 -2.76
C ARG A 157 13.04 9.02 -1.96
N LEU A 158 12.20 8.24 -2.64
CA LEU A 158 11.27 7.32 -1.98
C LEU A 158 12.02 6.21 -1.22
N SER A 159 13.10 5.69 -1.79
CA SER A 159 13.96 4.70 -1.13
C SER A 159 14.64 5.28 0.11
N GLU A 160 15.18 6.50 0.02
CA GLU A 160 15.80 7.21 1.13
C GLU A 160 14.81 7.49 2.26
N PHE A 161 13.60 7.95 1.92
CA PHE A 161 12.50 8.15 2.87
C PHE A 161 12.20 6.88 3.65
N GLU A 162 11.93 5.77 2.96
CA GLU A 162 11.56 4.50 3.59
C GLU A 162 12.72 3.91 4.42
N ARG A 163 13.97 4.08 3.97
CA ARG A 163 15.17 3.72 4.75
C ARG A 163 15.33 4.59 6.00
N GLY A 164 14.97 5.87 5.92
CA GLY A 164 14.92 6.80 7.05
C GLY A 164 13.94 6.33 8.11
N VAL A 165 12.70 6.04 7.72
CA VAL A 165 11.67 5.51 8.61
C VAL A 165 12.13 4.22 9.28
N ARG A 166 12.66 3.25 8.52
CA ARG A 166 13.20 2.00 9.10
C ARG A 166 14.31 2.25 10.13
N ARG A 167 15.13 3.29 9.94
CA ARG A 167 16.20 3.64 10.88
C ARG A 167 15.64 4.20 12.17
N VAL A 168 14.67 5.11 12.08
CA VAL A 168 14.00 5.72 13.24
C VAL A 168 13.35 4.64 14.11
N PHE A 169 12.59 3.73 13.50
CA PHE A 169 11.82 2.72 14.22
C PHE A 169 12.54 1.37 14.38
N ARG A 170 13.86 1.32 14.21
CA ARG A 170 14.60 0.04 14.18
C ARG A 170 14.38 -0.80 15.44
N GLU A 171 14.45 -0.19 16.61
CA GLU A 171 14.34 -0.91 17.87
C GLU A 171 12.88 -1.28 18.19
N ASP A 172 11.90 -0.46 17.81
CA ASP A 172 10.47 -0.80 17.92
C ASP A 172 10.09 -1.96 16.98
N LEU A 173 10.56 -1.93 15.74
CA LEU A 173 10.38 -3.02 14.78
C LEU A 173 10.95 -4.34 15.33
N ARG A 174 12.15 -4.30 15.92
CA ARG A 174 12.76 -5.46 16.57
C ARG A 174 11.92 -5.94 17.77
N ARG A 175 11.53 -5.01 18.66
CA ARG A 175 10.74 -5.30 19.86
C ARG A 175 9.39 -5.94 19.54
N LEU A 176 8.73 -5.47 18.48
CA LEU A 176 7.42 -5.97 18.04
C LEU A 176 7.52 -7.13 17.05
N GLY A 177 8.73 -7.53 16.65
CA GLY A 177 8.92 -8.59 15.66
C GLY A 177 8.22 -8.25 14.33
N CYS A 178 8.35 -7.00 13.88
CA CYS A 178 7.76 -6.48 12.65
C CYS A 178 8.85 -5.99 11.70
N GLN A 179 8.48 -5.83 10.43
CA GLN A 179 9.32 -5.24 9.40
C GLN A 179 8.50 -4.27 8.56
N ILE A 180 9.18 -3.30 7.95
CA ILE A 180 8.61 -2.46 6.90
C ILE A 180 9.07 -3.04 5.56
N ASP A 181 8.16 -3.53 4.74
CA ASP A 181 8.43 -4.05 3.41
C ASP A 181 8.79 -2.93 2.43
N SER A 182 9.59 -3.25 1.40
CA SER A 182 9.98 -2.24 0.41
C SER A 182 8.84 -1.90 -0.51
N MET A 183 8.50 -0.62 -0.63
CA MET A 183 7.38 -0.09 -1.42
C MET A 183 7.78 1.07 -2.35
N TYR A 184 9.06 1.47 -2.36
CA TYR A 184 9.57 2.67 -3.06
C TYR A 184 9.70 2.59 -4.58
N ASP A 185 9.78 1.41 -5.22
CA ASP A 185 9.89 1.30 -6.68
C ASP A 185 8.63 1.82 -7.36
N LEU A 186 8.78 2.59 -8.44
CA LEU A 186 7.67 3.27 -9.09
C LEU A 186 6.47 2.38 -9.52
N PRO A 187 6.65 1.17 -10.07
CA PRO A 187 5.51 0.33 -10.45
C PRO A 187 4.87 -0.44 -9.29
N ARG A 188 5.21 -0.15 -8.02
CA ARG A 188 4.68 -0.86 -6.84
C ARG A 188 3.15 -0.95 -6.84
N ILE A 189 2.69 -2.11 -6.38
CA ILE A 189 1.28 -2.46 -6.17
C ILE A 189 0.99 -2.57 -4.67
N GLY A 190 -0.23 -2.24 -4.26
CA GLY A 190 -0.75 -2.42 -2.90
C GLY A 190 -2.00 -3.29 -2.90
N LYS A 191 -2.24 -3.96 -1.77
CA LYS A 191 -3.44 -4.78 -1.55
C LYS A 191 -4.68 -3.91 -1.67
N VAL A 192 -5.65 -4.32 -2.49
CA VAL A 192 -6.95 -3.63 -2.54
C VAL A 192 -7.71 -3.93 -1.27
N LEU A 193 -7.86 -2.92 -0.41
CA LEU A 193 -8.63 -3.03 0.83
C LEU A 193 -10.10 -3.36 0.52
N GLY A 194 -10.72 -4.15 1.38
CA GLY A 194 -12.04 -4.74 1.14
C GLY A 194 -12.01 -6.06 0.35
N SER A 195 -10.83 -6.60 0.03
CA SER A 195 -10.67 -7.94 -0.56
C SER A 195 -10.05 -8.94 0.42
N LEU A 196 -10.39 -10.22 0.28
CA LEU A 196 -9.84 -11.32 1.08
C LEU A 196 -8.36 -11.53 0.79
N ASN A 197 -7.53 -11.64 1.82
CA ASN A 197 -6.14 -12.06 1.69
C ASN A 197 -6.05 -13.58 1.68
N VAL A 198 -5.65 -14.16 0.55
CA VAL A 198 -5.62 -15.62 0.30
C VAL A 198 -4.19 -16.15 0.18
N LYS A 199 -3.26 -15.55 0.93
CA LYS A 199 -1.86 -15.99 1.00
C LYS A 199 -1.81 -17.30 1.81
N GLY A 200 -1.03 -18.29 1.38
CA GLY A 200 -0.87 -19.52 2.15
C GLY A 200 -2.14 -20.36 2.32
N GLU A 201 -2.19 -21.11 3.43
CA GLU A 201 -3.30 -21.96 3.83
C GLU A 201 -4.22 -21.24 4.84
N ASP A 202 -5.53 -21.49 4.76
CA ASP A 202 -6.54 -20.96 5.67
C ASP A 202 -6.72 -21.91 6.85
N THR A 203 -6.18 -21.58 8.02
CA THR A 203 -6.33 -22.38 9.25
C THR A 203 -6.99 -21.56 10.37
N PRO A 204 -7.59 -22.18 11.40
CA PRO A 204 -8.15 -21.46 12.54
C PRO A 204 -7.15 -20.51 13.23
N GLU A 205 -5.87 -20.91 13.33
CA GLU A 205 -4.81 -20.14 13.99
C GLU A 205 -4.23 -19.06 13.08
N ARG A 206 -4.25 -19.27 11.76
CA ARG A 206 -3.65 -18.41 10.74
C ARG A 206 -4.65 -18.22 9.59
N PRO A 207 -5.79 -17.56 9.84
CA PRO A 207 -6.87 -17.51 8.88
C PRO A 207 -6.58 -16.56 7.73
N TRP A 208 -7.23 -16.81 6.60
CA TRP A 208 -7.42 -15.78 5.58
C TRP A 208 -8.34 -14.68 6.13
N ARG A 209 -7.91 -13.42 6.03
CA ARG A 209 -8.65 -12.27 6.57
C ARG A 209 -9.07 -11.31 5.48
N LEU A 210 -10.28 -10.77 5.64
CA LEU A 210 -10.76 -9.65 4.84
C LEU A 210 -9.95 -8.40 5.19
N SER A 211 -9.23 -7.87 4.20
CA SER A 211 -8.56 -6.57 4.35
C SER A 211 -9.58 -5.44 4.47
N ARG A 212 -9.28 -4.40 5.23
CA ARG A 212 -10.21 -3.29 5.50
C ARG A 212 -9.47 -2.01 5.84
N PHE A 213 -10.13 -0.88 5.68
CA PHE A 213 -9.65 0.33 6.34
C PHE A 213 -9.76 0.18 7.85
N TYR A 214 -8.69 0.56 8.55
CA TYR A 214 -8.64 0.68 10.00
C TYR A 214 -8.97 2.12 10.40
N GLU A 215 -8.30 3.09 9.77
CA GLU A 215 -8.59 4.51 9.85
C GLU A 215 -8.62 5.10 8.43
N LYS A 216 -9.63 5.92 8.12
CA LYS A 216 -9.76 6.60 6.83
C LYS A 216 -10.38 7.98 7.00
N PHE A 217 -10.12 8.84 6.02
CA PHE A 217 -10.69 10.19 5.96
C PHE A 217 -11.67 10.28 4.80
N THR A 218 -12.82 10.92 5.03
CA THR A 218 -13.87 11.09 4.02
C THR A 218 -13.39 11.96 2.85
N SER A 219 -12.64 13.01 3.15
CA SER A 219 -11.96 13.85 2.17
C SER A 219 -10.47 13.48 2.08
N ARG A 220 -9.93 13.45 0.86
CA ARG A 220 -8.49 13.32 0.63
C ARG A 220 -7.75 14.48 1.32
N ARG A 221 -6.71 14.16 2.08
CA ARG A 221 -5.86 15.13 2.78
C ARG A 221 -4.44 15.03 2.24
N GLU A 222 -4.02 16.01 1.46
CA GLU A 222 -2.72 15.99 0.78
C GLU A 222 -1.65 16.67 1.63
N ASP A 223 -0.68 15.86 2.07
CA ASP A 223 0.44 16.35 2.87
C ASP A 223 1.54 16.96 1.99
N HIS A 224 1.49 18.28 1.85
CA HIS A 224 2.48 19.04 1.10
C HIS A 224 3.84 19.04 1.80
N ALA A 225 3.86 19.11 3.15
CA ALA A 225 5.09 19.15 3.93
C ALA A 225 5.85 17.83 3.79
N LEU A 226 5.14 16.70 3.82
CA LEU A 226 5.75 15.38 3.62
C LEU A 226 6.33 15.25 2.20
N LEU A 227 5.61 15.68 1.16
CA LEU A 227 6.13 15.64 -0.21
C LEU A 227 7.39 16.48 -0.34
N GLU A 228 7.39 17.72 0.20
CA GLU A 228 8.58 18.58 0.19
C GLU A 228 9.77 17.91 0.88
N VAL A 229 9.53 17.29 2.03
CA VAL A 229 10.55 16.61 2.82
C VAL A 229 11.11 15.38 2.09
N ILE A 230 10.25 14.58 1.45
CA ILE A 230 10.68 13.46 0.59
C ILE A 230 11.55 13.97 -0.56
N MET A 231 11.16 15.05 -1.23
CA MET A 231 11.86 15.55 -2.42
C MET A 231 13.14 16.35 -2.12
N LYS A 232 13.22 17.04 -0.97
CA LYS A 232 14.38 17.87 -0.59
C LYS A 232 15.47 17.09 0.13
N SER A 233 15.15 15.96 0.75
CA SER A 233 16.12 15.23 1.58
C SER A 233 17.20 14.59 0.70
N LYS A 234 18.44 15.12 0.77
CA LYS A 234 19.63 14.50 0.16
C LYS A 234 20.21 13.36 0.99
N LEU A 235 19.77 13.22 2.23
CA LEU A 235 20.20 12.23 3.20
C LEU A 235 19.07 12.10 4.22
N ALA A 236 18.59 10.88 4.45
CA ALA A 236 17.66 10.55 5.54
C ALA A 236 18.18 10.85 6.97
N ARG A 237 19.28 11.60 7.10
CA ARG A 237 19.76 12.21 8.36
C ARG A 237 19.10 13.55 8.64
N ASP A 238 18.61 14.25 7.62
CA ASP A 238 18.01 15.58 7.76
C ASP A 238 16.47 15.53 7.72
N LEU A 239 15.91 14.34 7.43
CA LEU A 239 14.47 14.06 7.47
C LEU A 239 13.94 14.12 8.91
N PHE A 240 14.76 13.72 9.90
CA PHE A 240 14.39 13.54 11.31
C PHE A 240 15.56 13.73 12.27
#